data_AF-A0A5J4QF29-F1
#
_entry.id   AF-A0A5J4QF29-F1
#
_cell.length_a   1.000
_cell.length_b   1.000
_cell.length_c   1.000
_cell.angle_alpha   90.00
_cell.angle_beta   90.00
_cell.angle_gamma   90.00
#
_symmetry.space_group_name_H-M   'P 1'
#
loop_
_entity.id
_entity.type
_entity.pdbx_description
1 polymer ?
#
loop_
_entity_poly.entity_id
_entity_poly.type
_entity_poly.pdbx_seq_one_letter_code
_entity_poly.pdbx_strand_id
1 'polypeptide(L)'
;MKLVVMANKAKKQAKVKEPIRIRYKAISNGNQSIYLDYYYNGKREYEFLKLYLVPETSPEHKEANKATLKLANAIKAQRIVELQNNQHGFSSGGGKSKVHLIEYIKTIADKKRELAGGEERGSCQFYLSLAYHLKQYSGDRTSFKHIDKKYCMGFIEYIKTAKSMLNGNPLNENTQRQYIKRLASVINSAIADEMIPSNPFMQIKPEDIPKGHSAEVCYLTIDEVRSLIESYSFSSP
;
A
#
# COMPACT_ATOMS: atom_id res chain seq x y z
N MET A 1 4.47 -48.12 58.00
CA MET A 1 3.99 -47.34 56.83
C MET A 1 4.09 -45.86 57.16
N LYS A 2 5.05 -45.12 56.58
CA LYS A 2 5.15 -43.65 56.71
C LYS A 2 4.56 -43.02 55.45
N LEU A 3 3.48 -42.25 55.62
CA LEU A 3 2.89 -41.44 54.55
C LEU A 3 3.82 -40.24 54.28
N VAL A 4 4.37 -40.16 53.07
CA VAL A 4 5.10 -38.98 52.61
C VAL A 4 4.08 -38.02 52.01
N VAL A 5 3.83 -36.91 52.70
CA VAL A 5 3.03 -35.80 52.17
C VAL A 5 3.90 -35.03 51.18
N MET A 6 3.65 -35.20 49.88
CA MET A 6 4.30 -34.39 48.85
C MET A 6 3.61 -33.02 48.75
N ALA A 7 4.35 -31.98 49.09
CA ALA A 7 3.92 -30.59 48.92
C ALA A 7 3.89 -30.21 47.43
N ASN A 8 2.71 -29.82 46.94
CA ASN A 8 2.51 -29.29 45.58
C ASN A 8 3.17 -27.90 45.43
N LYS A 9 4.35 -27.84 44.80
CA LYS A 9 4.94 -26.58 44.35
C LYS A 9 4.21 -26.09 43.09
N ALA A 10 3.44 -25.02 43.21
CA ALA A 10 2.81 -24.34 42.07
C ALA A 10 3.87 -23.90 41.04
N LYS A 11 3.73 -24.38 39.80
CA LYS A 11 4.57 -23.97 38.67
C LYS A 11 4.36 -22.47 38.41
N LYS A 12 5.41 -21.66 38.60
CA LYS A 12 5.45 -20.26 38.12
C LYS A 12 5.22 -20.26 36.61
N GLN A 13 4.06 -19.77 36.17
CA GLN A 13 3.80 -19.56 34.74
C GLN A 13 4.85 -18.58 34.21
N ALA A 14 5.54 -18.98 33.13
CA ALA A 14 6.48 -18.12 32.45
C ALA A 14 5.73 -16.89 31.92
N LYS A 15 6.05 -15.69 32.41
CA LYS A 15 5.53 -14.45 31.85
C LYS A 15 5.96 -14.38 30.39
N VAL A 16 4.99 -14.48 29.48
CA VAL A 16 5.18 -14.26 28.04
C VAL A 16 5.90 -12.91 27.88
N LYS A 17 7.04 -12.90 27.19
CA LYS A 17 7.79 -11.66 26.93
C LYS A 17 6.91 -10.76 26.06
N GLU A 18 6.33 -9.73 26.65
CA GLU A 18 5.59 -8.72 25.89
C GLU A 18 6.57 -7.94 24.99
N PRO A 19 6.33 -7.86 23.67
CA PRO A 19 7.25 -7.25 22.71
C PRO A 19 7.30 -5.72 22.82
N ILE A 20 6.28 -5.11 23.43
CA ILE A 20 6.17 -3.66 23.65
C ILE A 20 5.87 -3.39 25.11
N ARG A 21 6.52 -2.39 25.71
CA ARG A 21 6.30 -1.98 27.10
C ARG A 21 5.89 -0.51 27.18
N ILE A 22 4.93 -0.21 28.06
CA ILE A 22 4.61 1.17 28.44
C ILE A 22 5.63 1.62 29.49
N ARG A 23 6.15 2.85 29.33
CA ARG A 23 7.02 3.52 30.28
C ARG A 23 6.59 4.96 30.49
N TYR A 24 7.11 5.55 31.55
CA TYR A 24 6.80 6.91 31.98
C TYR A 24 8.06 7.75 32.03
N LYS A 25 7.96 9.01 31.60
CA LYS A 25 9.02 10.00 31.69
C LYS A 25 8.48 11.22 32.43
N ALA A 26 9.08 11.56 33.57
CA ALA A 26 8.75 12.79 34.28
C ALA A 26 9.08 14.00 33.40
N ILE A 27 8.19 14.99 33.42
CA ILE A 27 8.36 16.27 32.71
C ILE A 27 8.36 17.43 33.71
N SER A 28 8.88 18.58 33.29
CA SER A 28 9.18 19.73 34.16
C SER A 28 7.98 20.30 34.92
N ASN A 29 6.76 20.05 34.45
CA ASN A 29 5.51 20.49 35.08
C ASN A 29 4.96 19.50 36.14
N GLY A 30 5.73 18.48 36.52
CA GLY A 30 5.31 17.48 37.52
C GLY A 30 4.44 16.34 36.97
N ASN A 31 4.06 16.40 35.70
CA ASN A 31 3.32 15.32 35.03
C ASN A 31 4.28 14.22 34.55
N GLN A 32 3.73 13.09 34.12
CA GLN A 32 4.47 11.99 33.50
C GLN A 32 3.98 11.75 32.07
N SER A 33 4.87 11.84 31.09
CA SER A 33 4.58 11.47 29.70
C SER A 33 4.65 9.95 29.52
N ILE A 34 3.65 9.38 28.86
CA ILE A 34 3.58 7.94 28.54
C ILE A 34 4.23 7.68 27.18
N TYR A 35 5.10 6.68 27.10
CA TYR A 35 5.72 6.24 25.85
C TYR A 35 5.82 4.71 25.76
N LEU A 36 5.89 4.20 24.53
CA LEU A 36 6.17 2.80 24.24
C LEU A 36 7.68 2.60 24.04
N ASP A 37 8.20 1.50 24.59
CA ASP A 37 9.57 1.01 24.46
C ASP A 37 9.53 -0.39 23.84
N TYR A 38 10.08 -0.54 22.64
CA TYR A 38 10.08 -1.80 21.90
C TYR A 38 11.29 -1.91 20.97
N TYR A 39 11.52 -3.11 20.45
CA TYR A 39 12.55 -3.36 19.44
C TYR A 39 11.90 -3.55 18.07
N TYR A 40 12.45 -2.87 17.07
CA TYR A 40 12.07 -2.98 15.67
C TYR A 40 13.33 -3.16 14.83
N ASN A 41 13.38 -4.23 14.02
CA ASN A 41 14.53 -4.57 13.17
C ASN A 41 15.88 -4.55 13.93
N GLY A 42 15.91 -5.10 15.15
CA GLY A 42 17.12 -5.16 15.99
C GLY A 42 17.52 -3.84 16.65
N LYS A 43 16.81 -2.74 16.40
CA LYS A 43 17.03 -1.43 17.05
C LYS A 43 15.95 -1.14 18.08
N ARG A 44 16.32 -0.46 19.16
CA ARG A 44 15.39 -0.03 20.20
C ARG A 44 14.74 1.30 19.80
N GLU A 45 13.42 1.34 19.80
CA GLU A 45 12.62 2.49 19.41
C GLU A 45 11.78 3.02 20.59
N TYR A 46 11.56 4.33 20.59
CA TYR A 46 10.75 5.02 21.60
C TYR A 46 9.62 5.80 20.92
N GLU A 47 8.38 5.53 21.33
CA GLU A 47 7.21 6.21 20.78
C GLU A 47 6.45 6.96 21.88
N PHE A 48 6.55 8.29 21.90
CA PHE A 48 5.82 9.11 22.85
C PHE A 48 4.35 9.25 22.44
N LEU A 49 3.43 8.79 23.31
CA LEU A 49 1.99 8.75 23.01
C LEU A 49 1.30 10.11 23.13
N LYS A 50 2.02 11.14 23.59
CA LYS A 50 1.47 12.46 23.96
C LYS A 50 0.31 12.37 24.97
N LEU A 51 0.27 11.28 25.72
CA LEU A 51 -0.59 11.09 26.89
C LEU A 51 0.22 11.44 28.13
N TYR A 52 -0.44 12.09 29.09
CA TYR A 52 0.19 12.59 30.30
C TYR A 52 -0.61 12.13 31.51
N LEU A 53 0.08 11.61 32.52
CA LEU A 53 -0.47 11.38 33.85
C LEU A 53 -0.22 12.62 34.70
N VAL A 54 -1.27 13.08 35.34
CA VAL A 54 -1.19 14.17 36.32
C VAL A 54 -0.97 13.60 37.73
N PRO A 55 -0.38 14.36 38.66
CA PRO A 55 -0.31 13.94 40.06
C PRO A 55 -1.69 13.61 40.62
N GLU A 56 -1.83 12.46 41.28
CA GLU A 56 -3.10 11.96 41.82
C GLU A 56 -3.50 12.66 43.13
N THR A 57 -3.64 13.99 43.09
CA THR A 57 -4.01 14.81 44.25
C THR A 57 -5.50 14.85 44.53
N SER A 58 -6.35 14.45 43.57
CA SER A 58 -7.81 14.41 43.71
C SER A 58 -8.43 13.13 43.12
N PRO A 59 -9.65 12.74 43.53
CA PRO A 59 -10.38 11.62 42.93
C PRO A 59 -10.60 11.77 41.41
N GLU A 60 -10.82 13.00 40.93
CA GLU A 60 -11.00 13.31 39.50
C GLU A 60 -9.71 13.05 38.72
N HIS A 61 -8.55 13.42 39.28
CA HIS A 61 -7.25 13.12 38.69
C HIS A 61 -6.99 11.61 38.60
N LYS A 62 -7.43 10.83 39.59
CA LYS A 62 -7.33 9.36 39.55
C LYS A 62 -8.17 8.76 38.44
N GLU A 63 -9.41 9.20 38.27
CA GLU A 63 -10.29 8.68 37.21
C GLU A 63 -9.79 9.09 35.82
N ALA A 64 -9.30 10.32 35.65
CA ALA A 64 -8.69 10.79 34.41
C ALA A 64 -7.42 10.00 34.06
N ASN A 65 -6.54 9.73 35.03
CA ASN A 65 -5.36 8.89 34.84
C ASN A 65 -5.74 7.46 34.45
N LYS A 66 -6.78 6.88 35.06
CA LYS A 66 -7.29 5.55 34.72
C LYS A 66 -7.79 5.49 33.27
N ALA A 67 -8.54 6.49 32.81
CA ALA A 67 -8.97 6.58 31.42
C ALA A 67 -7.77 6.71 30.46
N THR A 68 -6.78 7.54 30.83
CA THR A 68 -5.54 7.74 30.07
C THR A 68 -4.72 6.45 29.96
N LEU A 69 -4.60 5.70 31.05
CA LEU A 69 -3.93 4.40 31.07
C LEU A 69 -4.69 3.36 30.25
N LYS A 70 -6.02 3.38 30.26
CA LYS A 70 -6.83 2.49 29.39
C LYS A 70 -6.54 2.77 27.92
N LEU A 71 -6.49 4.04 27.53
CA LEU A 71 -6.12 4.45 26.17
C LEU A 71 -4.68 4.02 25.82
N ALA A 72 -3.73 4.24 26.72
CA ALA A 72 -2.34 3.80 26.50
C ALA A 72 -2.23 2.28 26.29
N ASN A 73 -2.99 1.49 27.04
CA ASN A 73 -3.04 0.04 26.86
C ASN A 73 -3.70 -0.39 25.53
N ALA A 74 -4.73 0.33 25.07
CA ALA A 74 -5.32 0.10 23.75
C ALA A 74 -4.31 0.36 22.62
N ILE A 75 -3.57 1.48 22.70
CA ILE A 75 -2.52 1.81 21.72
C ILE A 75 -1.40 0.76 21.75
N LYS A 76 -0.97 0.31 22.93
CA LYS A 76 -0.01 -0.78 23.09
C LYS A 76 -0.50 -2.06 22.39
N ALA A 77 -1.76 -2.46 22.62
CA ALA A 77 -2.33 -3.65 22.01
C ALA A 77 -2.34 -3.56 20.47
N GLN A 78 -2.74 -2.40 19.93
CA GLN A 78 -2.70 -2.14 18.49
C GLN A 78 -1.28 -2.26 17.94
N ARG A 79 -0.28 -1.67 18.60
CA ARG A 79 1.12 -1.70 18.14
C ARG A 79 1.70 -3.12 18.19
N ILE A 80 1.28 -3.97 19.14
CA ILE A 80 1.67 -5.39 19.18
C ILE A 80 1.18 -6.13 17.93
N VAL A 81 -0.09 -5.91 17.55
CA VAL A 81 -0.67 -6.50 16.33
C VAL A 81 0.10 -6.02 15.10
N GLU A 82 0.40 -4.73 15.01
CA GLU A 82 1.19 -4.15 13.90
C GLU A 82 2.60 -4.75 13.81
N LEU A 83 3.30 -4.96 14.94
CA LEU A 83 4.62 -5.59 14.93
C LEU A 83 4.58 -7.04 14.44
N GLN A 84 3.58 -7.81 14.87
CA GLN A 84 3.40 -9.20 14.43
C GLN A 84 3.08 -9.27 12.93
N ASN A 85 2.17 -8.42 12.49
CA ASN A 85 1.79 -8.25 11.08
C ASN A 85 3.00 -7.91 10.19
N ASN A 86 3.85 -6.97 10.63
CA ASN A 86 5.06 -6.59 9.90
C ASN A 86 6.14 -7.70 9.91
N GLN A 87 6.26 -8.50 10.96
CA GLN A 87 7.22 -9.63 11.02
C GLN A 87 6.79 -10.81 10.14
N HIS A 88 5.50 -10.98 9.89
CA HIS A 88 4.94 -12.08 9.09
C HIS A 88 4.55 -11.65 7.66
N GLY A 89 4.97 -10.48 7.18
CA GLY A 89 4.71 -10.02 5.81
C GLY A 89 3.27 -9.59 5.51
N PHE A 90 2.40 -9.53 6.53
CA PHE A 90 1.04 -9.02 6.41
C PHE A 90 1.02 -7.55 6.83
N SER A 91 1.34 -6.63 5.93
CA SER A 91 1.21 -5.19 6.22
C SER A 91 -0.27 -4.81 6.32
N SER A 92 -0.81 -4.71 7.54
CA SER A 92 -2.15 -4.15 7.79
C SER A 92 -2.07 -2.95 8.74
N GLY A 93 -2.63 -1.81 8.31
CA GLY A 93 -3.10 -0.74 9.19
C GLY A 93 -2.28 0.55 9.27
N GLY A 94 -1.15 0.58 9.99
CA GLY A 94 -0.64 1.86 10.52
C GLY A 94 0.46 2.59 9.72
N GLY A 95 1.20 1.88 8.86
CA GLY A 95 2.40 2.42 8.17
C GLY A 95 2.17 2.88 6.72
N LYS A 96 0.99 2.59 6.15
CA LYS A 96 0.72 2.76 4.71
C LYS A 96 0.46 4.22 4.29
N SER A 97 0.18 5.12 5.23
CA SER A 97 -0.09 6.54 4.96
C SER A 97 1.11 7.35 4.45
N LYS A 98 2.33 6.79 4.51
CA LYS A 98 3.57 7.41 4.01
C LYS A 98 3.99 6.93 2.63
N VAL A 99 3.36 5.89 2.08
CA VAL A 99 3.75 5.35 0.78
C VAL A 99 3.24 6.28 -0.31
N HIS A 100 4.14 6.73 -1.17
CA HIS A 100 3.79 7.57 -2.32
C HIS A 100 3.16 6.73 -3.44
N LEU A 101 2.30 7.35 -4.25
CA LEU A 101 1.57 6.69 -5.35
C LEU A 101 2.50 5.87 -6.24
N ILE A 102 3.63 6.44 -6.62
CA ILE A 102 4.59 5.82 -7.55
C ILE A 102 5.26 4.59 -6.93
N GLU A 103 5.64 4.69 -5.65
CA GLU A 103 6.22 3.56 -4.92
C GLU A 103 5.21 2.42 -4.79
N TYR A 104 3.96 2.74 -4.47
CA TYR A 104 2.89 1.75 -4.39
C TYR A 104 2.62 1.06 -5.73
N ILE A 105 2.65 1.80 -6.84
CA ILE A 105 2.51 1.23 -8.19
C ILE A 105 3.65 0.26 -8.50
N LYS A 106 4.89 0.59 -8.11
CA LYS A 106 6.03 -0.31 -8.29
C LYS A 106 5.86 -1.59 -7.47
N THR A 107 5.39 -1.49 -6.23
CA THR A 107 5.06 -2.68 -5.41
C THR A 107 3.99 -3.56 -6.08
N ILE A 108 2.96 -2.98 -6.70
CA ILE A 108 1.97 -3.75 -7.48
C ILE A 108 2.62 -4.41 -8.69
N ALA A 109 3.52 -3.72 -9.38
CA ALA A 109 4.24 -4.24 -10.54
C ALA A 109 5.13 -5.44 -10.16
N ASP A 110 5.86 -5.33 -9.05
CA ASP A 110 6.73 -6.39 -8.52
C ASP A 110 5.90 -7.63 -8.15
N LYS A 111 4.80 -7.46 -7.41
CA LYS A 111 3.87 -8.56 -7.09
C LYS A 111 3.34 -9.26 -8.35
N LYS A 112 3.01 -8.49 -9.39
CA LYS A 112 2.56 -9.07 -10.66
C LYS A 112 3.66 -9.82 -11.39
N ARG A 113 4.90 -9.35 -11.33
CA ARG A 113 6.06 -10.06 -11.90
C ARG A 113 6.30 -11.38 -11.18
N GLU A 114 6.23 -11.39 -9.84
CA GLU A 114 6.39 -12.60 -9.04
C GLU A 114 5.32 -13.65 -9.39
N LEU A 115 4.06 -13.24 -9.48
CA LEU A 115 2.96 -14.12 -9.88
C LEU A 115 3.09 -14.68 -11.31
N ALA A 116 3.82 -13.98 -12.19
CA ALA A 116 4.09 -14.40 -13.56
C ALA A 116 5.37 -15.25 -13.70
N GLY A 117 5.94 -15.75 -12.59
CA GLY A 117 7.15 -16.58 -12.62
C GLY A 117 8.44 -15.79 -12.84
N GLY A 118 8.43 -14.48 -12.61
CA GLY A 118 9.63 -13.64 -12.70
C GLY A 118 9.91 -13.04 -14.07
N GLU A 119 9.11 -13.34 -15.10
CA GLU A 119 9.29 -12.74 -16.41
C GLU A 119 8.96 -11.23 -16.43
N GLU A 120 9.82 -10.43 -17.06
CA GLU A 120 9.62 -8.98 -17.24
C GLU A 120 8.57 -8.63 -18.31
N ARG A 121 7.89 -9.62 -18.89
CA ARG A 121 6.96 -9.41 -20.00
C ARG A 121 5.51 -9.32 -19.51
N GLY A 122 4.75 -8.42 -20.13
CA GLY A 122 3.29 -8.34 -19.97
C GLY A 122 2.80 -7.24 -19.01
N SER A 123 1.89 -7.59 -18.10
CA SER A 123 1.08 -6.64 -17.31
C SER A 123 1.94 -5.69 -16.45
N CYS A 124 3.05 -6.17 -15.89
CA CYS A 124 3.97 -5.40 -15.04
C CYS A 124 4.54 -4.16 -15.75
N GLN A 125 4.90 -4.29 -17.04
CA GLN A 125 5.49 -3.19 -17.84
C GLN A 125 4.53 -2.00 -17.98
N PHE A 126 3.22 -2.26 -18.03
CA PHE A 126 2.21 -1.19 -18.06
C PHE A 126 2.17 -0.39 -16.75
N TYR A 127 2.39 -1.04 -15.59
CA TYR A 127 2.44 -0.34 -14.30
C TYR A 127 3.74 0.49 -14.18
N LEU A 128 4.87 -0.02 -14.65
CA LEU A 128 6.13 0.74 -14.67
C LEU A 128 6.04 1.96 -15.60
N SER A 129 5.44 1.79 -16.79
CA SER A 129 5.21 2.90 -17.73
C SER A 129 4.23 3.92 -17.15
N LEU A 130 3.17 3.46 -16.48
CA LEU A 130 2.24 4.33 -15.76
C LEU A 130 2.97 5.13 -14.67
N ALA A 131 3.83 4.49 -13.88
CA ALA A 131 4.62 5.15 -12.85
C ALA A 131 5.54 6.24 -13.43
N TYR A 132 6.17 5.99 -14.59
CA TYR A 132 6.93 7.00 -15.30
C TYR A 132 6.05 8.20 -15.70
N HIS A 133 4.90 7.96 -16.31
CA HIS A 133 4.01 9.03 -16.75
C HIS A 133 3.45 9.86 -15.58
N LEU A 134 3.16 9.21 -14.45
CA LEU A 134 2.74 9.90 -13.22
C LEU A 134 3.87 10.76 -12.65
N LYS A 135 5.12 10.28 -12.69
CA LYS A 135 6.29 11.05 -12.26
C LYS A 135 6.43 12.35 -13.06
N GLN A 136 6.27 12.28 -14.38
CA GLN A 136 6.36 13.46 -15.23
C GLN A 136 5.21 14.45 -14.99
N TYR A 137 4.02 13.94 -14.65
CA TYR A 137 2.84 14.76 -14.42
C TYR A 137 2.85 15.46 -13.05
N SER A 138 3.15 14.74 -11.96
CA SER A 138 2.97 15.24 -10.59
C SER A 138 4.19 15.05 -9.67
N GLY A 139 5.28 14.50 -10.18
CA GLY A 139 6.52 14.28 -9.44
C GLY A 139 6.56 12.94 -8.67
N ASP A 140 7.69 12.70 -8.00
CA ASP A 140 7.97 11.41 -7.35
C ASP A 140 7.19 11.17 -6.05
N ARG A 141 6.68 12.23 -5.42
CA ARG A 141 6.19 12.22 -4.03
C ARG A 141 4.68 12.44 -3.91
N THR A 142 3.92 12.10 -4.95
CA THR A 142 2.47 12.24 -4.94
C THR A 142 1.85 11.37 -3.84
N SER A 143 1.18 12.01 -2.88
CA SER A 143 0.46 11.33 -1.80
C SER A 143 -0.94 10.90 -2.25
N PHE A 144 -1.42 9.78 -1.75
CA PHE A 144 -2.79 9.31 -1.96
C PHE A 144 -3.86 10.32 -1.53
N LYS A 145 -3.57 11.20 -0.56
CA LYS A 145 -4.47 12.28 -0.14
C LYS A 145 -4.74 13.33 -1.23
N HIS A 146 -3.85 13.45 -2.20
CA HIS A 146 -3.96 14.41 -3.31
C HIS A 146 -4.60 13.79 -4.55
N ILE A 147 -5.00 12.51 -4.51
CA ILE A 147 -5.64 11.82 -5.62
C ILE A 147 -7.14 12.05 -5.52
N ASP A 148 -7.58 13.19 -6.04
CA ASP A 148 -8.98 13.57 -6.16
C ASP A 148 -9.44 13.55 -7.64
N LYS A 149 -10.69 13.95 -7.88
CA LYS A 149 -11.26 14.02 -9.23
C LYS A 149 -10.42 14.93 -10.13
N LYS A 150 -9.97 16.08 -9.62
CA LYS A 150 -9.22 17.08 -10.38
C LYS A 150 -7.86 16.52 -10.80
N TYR A 151 -7.18 15.82 -9.89
CA TYR A 151 -5.94 15.13 -10.18
C TYR A 151 -6.11 14.11 -11.31
N CYS A 152 -7.14 13.26 -11.24
CA CYS A 152 -7.41 12.24 -12.26
C CYS A 152 -7.76 12.86 -13.62
N MET A 153 -8.57 13.91 -13.66
CA MET A 153 -8.88 14.64 -14.90
C MET A 153 -7.63 15.28 -15.51
N GLY A 154 -6.79 15.94 -14.70
CA GLY A 154 -5.54 16.50 -15.19
C GLY A 154 -4.57 15.44 -15.72
N PHE A 155 -4.56 14.25 -15.11
CA PHE A 155 -3.76 13.13 -15.62
C PHE A 155 -4.30 12.59 -16.95
N ILE A 156 -5.62 12.54 -17.14
CA ILE A 156 -6.22 12.18 -18.43
C ILE A 156 -5.77 13.16 -19.53
N GLU A 157 -5.83 14.47 -19.27
CA GLU A 157 -5.40 15.49 -20.23
C GLU A 157 -3.90 15.41 -20.54
N TYR A 158 -3.07 15.16 -19.53
CA TYR A 158 -1.64 14.90 -19.72
C TYR A 158 -1.40 13.68 -20.61
N ILE A 159 -2.08 12.56 -20.36
CA ILE A 159 -1.88 11.32 -21.13
C ILE A 159 -2.25 11.48 -22.62
N LYS A 160 -3.23 12.32 -22.96
CA LYS A 160 -3.59 12.62 -24.36
C LYS A 160 -2.45 13.27 -25.14
N THR A 161 -1.56 13.99 -24.47
CA THR A 161 -0.44 14.74 -25.08
C THR A 161 0.93 14.09 -24.81
N ALA A 162 0.97 13.07 -23.96
CA ALA A 162 2.20 12.43 -23.56
C ALA A 162 2.85 11.62 -24.71
N LYS A 163 4.18 11.55 -24.66
CA LYS A 163 5.00 10.80 -25.61
C LYS A 163 5.45 9.48 -25.01
N SER A 164 5.46 8.44 -25.83
CA SER A 164 6.00 7.13 -25.49
C SER A 164 7.49 7.23 -25.17
N MET A 165 7.87 6.61 -24.06
CA MET A 165 9.26 6.47 -23.63
C MET A 165 10.09 5.56 -24.55
N LEU A 166 9.45 4.72 -25.36
CA LEU A 166 10.13 3.77 -26.25
C LEU A 166 10.58 4.39 -27.57
N ASN A 167 9.75 5.27 -28.15
CA ASN A 167 9.95 5.78 -29.51
C ASN A 167 9.73 7.29 -29.65
N GLY A 168 9.39 8.01 -28.57
CA GLY A 168 9.16 9.45 -28.60
C GLY A 168 7.89 9.91 -29.32
N ASN A 169 7.12 8.99 -29.91
CA ASN A 169 5.88 9.30 -30.60
C ASN A 169 4.74 9.54 -29.59
N PRO A 170 3.70 10.32 -29.95
CA PRO A 170 2.49 10.42 -29.14
C PRO A 170 1.93 9.06 -28.77
N LEU A 171 1.45 8.92 -27.53
CA LEU A 171 0.79 7.68 -27.10
C LEU A 171 -0.46 7.44 -27.93
N ASN A 172 -0.60 6.23 -28.49
CA ASN A 172 -1.84 5.84 -29.14
C ASN A 172 -2.97 5.70 -28.11
N GLU A 173 -4.22 5.86 -28.54
CA GLU A 173 -5.39 5.84 -27.66
C GLU A 173 -5.57 4.53 -26.89
N ASN A 174 -5.17 3.40 -27.47
CA ASN A 174 -5.17 2.12 -26.78
C ASN A 174 -4.24 2.17 -25.56
N THR A 175 -3.01 2.64 -25.72
CA THR A 175 -2.04 2.78 -24.63
C THR A 175 -2.52 3.80 -23.59
N GLN A 176 -3.08 4.93 -24.03
CA GLN A 176 -3.70 5.92 -23.14
C GLN A 176 -4.79 5.28 -22.27
N ARG A 177 -5.75 4.58 -22.89
CA ARG A 177 -6.81 3.85 -22.18
C ARG A 177 -6.24 2.82 -21.21
N GLN A 178 -5.21 2.09 -21.62
CA GLN A 178 -4.60 1.10 -20.75
C GLN A 178 -4.03 1.77 -19.50
N TYR A 179 -3.30 2.89 -19.61
CA TYR A 179 -2.79 3.62 -18.45
C TYR A 179 -3.88 4.12 -17.52
N ILE A 180 -4.96 4.72 -18.05
CA ILE A 180 -6.11 5.15 -17.23
C ILE A 180 -6.76 3.98 -16.50
N LYS A 181 -6.96 2.83 -17.20
CA LYS A 181 -7.51 1.62 -16.59
C LYS A 181 -6.62 1.08 -15.46
N ARG A 182 -5.28 1.12 -15.61
CA ARG A 182 -4.37 0.66 -14.56
C ARG A 182 -4.38 1.63 -13.39
N LEU A 183 -4.42 2.93 -13.62
CA LEU A 183 -4.53 3.91 -12.54
C LEU A 183 -5.83 3.70 -11.73
N ALA A 184 -6.96 3.47 -12.40
CA ALA A 184 -8.21 3.12 -11.72
C ALA A 184 -8.08 1.82 -10.89
N SER A 185 -7.40 0.81 -11.44
CA SER A 185 -7.12 -0.45 -10.71
C SER A 185 -6.21 -0.22 -9.49
N VAL A 186 -5.18 0.63 -9.61
CA VAL A 186 -4.29 0.99 -8.50
C VAL A 186 -5.06 1.69 -7.40
N ILE A 187 -5.96 2.62 -7.75
CA ILE A 187 -6.82 3.31 -6.78
C ILE A 187 -7.75 2.31 -6.08
N ASN A 188 -8.32 1.34 -6.80
CA ASN A 188 -9.13 0.29 -6.17
C ASN A 188 -8.31 -0.57 -5.19
N SER A 189 -7.07 -0.92 -5.53
CA SER A 189 -6.16 -1.58 -4.59
C SER A 189 -5.85 -0.70 -3.38
N ALA A 190 -5.63 0.59 -3.59
CA ALA A 190 -5.38 1.56 -2.51
C ALA A 190 -6.59 1.75 -1.59
N ILE A 191 -7.82 1.60 -2.11
CA ILE A 191 -9.05 1.58 -1.31
C ILE A 191 -9.12 0.32 -0.44
N ALA A 192 -8.81 -0.85 -1.02
CA ALA A 192 -8.74 -2.10 -0.26
C ALA A 192 -7.65 -2.06 0.82
N ASP A 193 -6.59 -1.27 0.60
CA ASP A 193 -5.53 -0.98 1.57
C ASP A 193 -5.84 0.19 2.52
N GLU A 194 -7.06 0.74 2.48
CA GLU A 194 -7.55 1.86 3.32
C GLU A 194 -6.75 3.17 3.18
N MET A 195 -6.05 3.37 2.05
CA MET A 195 -5.24 4.57 1.78
C MET A 195 -6.06 5.72 1.19
N ILE A 196 -7.17 5.40 0.50
CA ILE A 196 -8.11 6.34 -0.10
C ILE A 196 -9.54 5.89 0.23
N PRO A 197 -10.47 6.81 0.56
CA PRO A 197 -11.84 6.45 0.92
C PRO A 197 -12.74 6.03 -0.25
N SER A 198 -12.52 6.57 -1.46
CA SER A 198 -13.36 6.29 -2.63
C SER A 198 -12.62 6.52 -3.94
N ASN A 199 -13.05 5.88 -5.02
CA ASN A 199 -12.41 6.00 -6.33
C ASN A 199 -12.85 7.28 -7.06
N PRO A 200 -11.95 8.25 -7.32
CA PRO A 200 -12.32 9.51 -7.98
C PRO A 200 -12.77 9.33 -9.44
N PHE A 201 -12.40 8.24 -10.11
CA PHE A 201 -12.87 7.98 -11.49
C PHE A 201 -14.38 7.76 -11.57
N MET A 202 -15.04 7.35 -10.48
CA MET A 202 -16.49 7.19 -10.43
C MET A 202 -17.25 8.52 -10.56
N GLN A 203 -16.54 9.64 -10.40
CA GLN A 203 -17.10 10.99 -10.48
C GLN A 203 -16.79 11.69 -11.83
N ILE A 204 -16.11 11.00 -12.75
CA ILE A 204 -15.72 11.50 -14.08
C ILE A 204 -16.73 10.98 -15.11
N LYS A 205 -17.11 11.82 -16.07
CA LYS A 205 -18.05 11.40 -17.10
C LYS A 205 -17.39 10.39 -18.04
N PRO A 206 -18.11 9.37 -18.52
CA PRO A 206 -17.56 8.39 -19.45
C PRO A 206 -17.07 8.99 -20.78
N GLU A 207 -17.56 10.17 -21.19
CA GLU A 207 -17.06 10.88 -22.37
C GLU A 207 -15.62 11.39 -22.20
N ASP A 208 -15.24 11.76 -20.98
CA ASP A 208 -13.92 12.34 -20.69
C ASP A 208 -12.83 11.25 -20.60
N ILE A 209 -13.24 9.98 -20.46
CA ILE A 209 -12.33 8.84 -20.33
C ILE A 209 -12.00 8.30 -21.73
N PRO A 210 -10.71 8.08 -22.07
CA PRO A 210 -10.34 7.52 -23.37
C PRO A 210 -11.08 6.21 -23.68
N LYS A 211 -11.90 6.23 -24.73
CA LYS A 211 -12.66 5.07 -25.21
C LYS A 211 -11.79 4.26 -26.17
N GLY A 212 -12.08 2.96 -26.29
CA GLY A 212 -11.47 2.16 -27.35
C GLY A 212 -12.24 2.34 -28.64
N HIS A 213 -11.53 2.55 -29.75
CA HIS A 213 -12.06 2.21 -31.05
C HIS A 213 -12.11 0.68 -31.16
N SER A 214 -13.16 0.14 -31.77
CA SER A 214 -13.12 -1.25 -32.23
C SER A 214 -11.97 -1.35 -33.22
N ALA A 215 -10.93 -2.11 -32.87
CA ALA A 215 -9.97 -2.49 -33.88
C ALA A 215 -10.73 -3.33 -34.91
N GLU A 216 -10.72 -2.91 -36.18
CA GLU A 216 -11.10 -3.81 -37.26
C GLU A 216 -10.10 -4.96 -37.22
N VAL A 217 -10.55 -6.11 -36.73
CA VAL A 217 -9.76 -7.33 -36.79
C VAL A 217 -9.82 -7.80 -38.23
N CYS A 218 -8.79 -7.51 -39.01
CA CYS A 218 -8.66 -8.06 -40.36
C CYS A 218 -8.31 -9.54 -40.23
N TYR A 219 -9.23 -10.40 -40.71
CA TYR A 219 -8.96 -11.82 -40.89
C TYR A 219 -8.43 -12.04 -42.30
N LEU A 220 -7.45 -12.92 -42.45
CA LEU A 220 -7.11 -13.43 -43.77
C LEU A 220 -8.21 -14.36 -44.24
N THR A 221 -8.71 -14.13 -45.44
CA THR A 221 -9.57 -15.07 -46.17
C THR A 221 -8.77 -16.31 -46.59
N ILE A 222 -9.47 -17.41 -46.88
CA ILE A 222 -8.84 -18.66 -47.32
C ILE A 222 -7.94 -18.43 -48.55
N ASP A 223 -8.34 -17.55 -49.46
CA ASP A 223 -7.59 -17.26 -50.69
C ASP A 223 -6.34 -16.42 -50.42
N GLU A 224 -6.39 -15.49 -49.46
CA GLU A 224 -5.19 -14.77 -49.00
C GLU A 224 -4.21 -15.72 -48.28
N VAL A 225 -4.71 -16.69 -47.51
CA VAL A 225 -3.87 -17.74 -46.90
C VAL A 225 -3.21 -18.60 -47.98
N ARG A 226 -3.94 -19.02 -49.01
CA ARG A 226 -3.40 -19.80 -50.14
C ARG A 226 -2.32 -19.02 -50.91
N SER A 227 -2.58 -17.76 -51.22
CA SER A 227 -1.62 -16.87 -51.89
C SER A 227 -0.34 -16.71 -51.08
N LEU A 228 -0.45 -16.64 -49.74
CA LEU A 228 0.70 -16.55 -48.85
C LEU A 228 1.57 -17.83 -48.90
N ILE A 229 0.94 -19.01 -48.93
CA ILE A 229 1.64 -20.30 -49.04
C ILE A 229 2.35 -20.44 -50.39
N GLU A 230 1.69 -20.05 -51.48
CA GLU A 230 2.27 -20.11 -52.82
C GLU A 230 3.48 -19.18 -52.95
N SER A 231 3.39 -17.94 -52.46
CA SER A 231 4.51 -16.99 -52.47
C SER A 231 5.75 -17.50 -51.70
N TYR A 232 5.53 -18.27 -50.64
CA TYR A 232 6.59 -18.91 -49.86
C TYR A 232 7.20 -20.14 -50.55
N SER A 233 6.44 -20.80 -51.43
CA SER A 233 6.87 -22.00 -52.14
C SER A 233 7.76 -21.68 -53.36
N PHE A 234 7.63 -20.48 -53.94
CA PHE A 234 8.47 -20.01 -55.05
C PHE A 234 9.76 -19.30 -54.62
N SER A 235 10.00 -19.16 -53.31
CA SER A 235 11.15 -18.44 -52.74
C SER A 235 12.18 -19.35 -52.05
N SER A 236 12.03 -20.67 -52.14
CA SER A 236 13.10 -21.63 -51.76
C SER A 236 13.91 -22.03 -53.01
N PRO A 237 15.24 -21.78 -53.04
CA PRO A 237 16.12 -22.19 -54.13
C PRO A 237 16.28 -23.72 -54.24
#